data_AF-A0A5P8I3Z2-F1
#
_entry.id   AF-A0A5P8I3Z2-F1
#
_cell.length_a   1.000
_cell.length_b   1.000
_cell.length_c   1.000
_cell.angle_alpha   90.00
_cell.angle_beta   90.00
_cell.angle_gamma   90.00
#
_symmetry.space_group_name_H-M   'P 1'
#
loop_
_entity.id
_entity.type
_entity.pdbx_description
1 polymer ?
#
loop_
_entity_poly.entity_id
_entity_poly.type
_entity_poly.pdbx_seq_one_letter_code
_entity_poly.pdbx_strand_id
1 'polypeptide(L)' 'SPNPRNYYRCSTNGCTVKKRVERDIDDPSYVINTYEGIHNHTSPSVVYYTAQDDDSGRFFVSGFQNLCQRS' A
#
# COMPACT_ATOMS: atom_id res chain seq x y z
N SER A 1 4.36 -20.62 -10.53
CA SER A 1 4.48 -19.20 -10.94
C SER A 1 5.89 -18.75 -10.59
N PRO A 2 6.70 -18.29 -11.56
CA PRO A 2 8.06 -17.80 -11.31
C PRO A 2 8.08 -16.53 -10.44
N ASN A 3 6.99 -15.76 -10.42
CA ASN A 3 6.85 -14.57 -9.58
C ASN A 3 5.95 -14.87 -8.36
N PRO A 4 6.44 -14.67 -7.12
CA PRO A 4 5.63 -14.82 -5.92
C PRO A 4 4.59 -13.70 -5.83
N ARG A 5 3.33 -14.07 -5.55
CA ARG A 5 2.21 -13.15 -5.34
C ARG A 5 2.06 -12.89 -3.85
N ASN A 6 2.00 -11.63 -3.43
CA ASN A 6 1.71 -11.26 -2.05
C ASN A 6 0.27 -10.76 -1.93
N TYR A 7 -0.46 -11.32 -0.97
CA TYR A 7 -1.83 -10.95 -0.67
C TYR A 7 -1.87 -10.18 0.64
N TYR A 8 -2.68 -9.13 0.67
CA TYR A 8 -2.86 -8.30 1.84
C TYR A 8 -4.35 -8.05 2.06
N ARG A 9 -4.75 -7.97 3.34
CA ARG A 9 -6.12 -7.61 3.75
C ARG A 9 -6.08 -6.39 4.64
N CYS A 10 -7.02 -5.46 4.46
CA CYS A 10 -7.15 -4.33 5.37
C CYS A 10 -7.28 -4.80 6.83
N SER A 11 -6.49 -4.19 7.73
CA SER A 11 -6.50 -4.54 9.16
C SER A 11 -7.67 -3.91 9.92
N THR A 12 -8.37 -2.94 9.34
CA THR A 12 -9.51 -2.30 9.99
C THR A 12 -10.67 -3.28 10.09
N ASN A 13 -11.25 -3.38 11.30
CA ASN A 13 -12.39 -4.25 11.55
C ASN A 13 -13.58 -3.88 10.66
N GLY A 14 -14.26 -4.88 10.09
CA GLY A 14 -15.37 -4.67 9.16
C GLY A 14 -14.97 -4.19 7.75
N CYS A 15 -13.67 -3.99 7.47
CA CYS A 15 -13.19 -3.67 6.14
C CYS A 15 -12.95 -4.94 5.31
N THR A 16 -13.46 -4.95 4.09
CA THR A 16 -13.37 -6.08 3.15
C THR A 16 -12.32 -5.87 2.06
N VAL A 17 -11.61 -4.73 2.09
CA VAL A 17 -10.62 -4.40 1.07
C VAL A 17 -9.46 -5.39 1.08
N LYS A 18 -9.08 -5.83 -0.12
CA LYS A 18 -7.94 -6.70 -0.38
C LYS A 18 -6.98 -6.02 -1.33
N LYS A 19 -5.70 -6.32 -1.18
CA LYS A 19 -4.64 -5.89 -2.09
C LYS A 19 -3.84 -7.10 -2.54
N ARG A 20 -3.56 -7.18 -3.84
CA ARG A 20 -2.64 -8.16 -4.44
C ARG A 20 -1.45 -7.44 -5.02
N VAL A 21 -0.26 -7.96 -4.74
CA VAL A 21 1.02 -7.45 -5.26
C VAL A 21 1.68 -8.56 -6.03
N GLU A 22 1.91 -8.32 -7.30
CA GLU A 22 2.50 -9.27 -8.23
C GLU A 22 3.60 -8.55 -9.03
N ARG A 23 4.60 -9.29 -9.49
CA ARG A 23 5.55 -8.77 -10.48
C ARG A 23 5.13 -9.24 -11.86
N ASP A 24 5.31 -8.37 -12.85
CA ASP A 24 5.04 -8.69 -14.23
C ASP A 24 5.87 -9.88 -14.72
N ILE A 25 5.32 -10.64 -15.66
CA ILE A 25 5.96 -11.85 -16.18
C ILE A 25 7.06 -11.50 -17.20
N ASP A 26 6.88 -10.42 -17.95
CA ASP A 26 7.78 -9.97 -19.00
C ASP A 26 8.81 -8.97 -18.45
N ASP A 27 8.42 -8.12 -17.48
CA ASP A 27 9.30 -7.15 -16.83
C ASP A 27 9.31 -7.27 -15.29
N PRO A 28 10.30 -7.98 -14.68
CA PRO A 28 10.39 -8.15 -13.23
C PRO A 28 10.60 -6.85 -12.43
N SER A 29 10.91 -5.73 -13.09
CA SER A 29 10.98 -4.41 -12.48
C SER A 29 9.60 -3.77 -12.31
N TYR A 30 8.62 -4.19 -13.11
CA TYR A 30 7.25 -3.72 -13.03
C TYR A 30 6.45 -4.47 -11.94
N VAL A 31 5.86 -3.70 -11.03
CA VAL A 31 5.07 -4.21 -9.90
C VAL A 31 3.60 -3.83 -10.09
N ILE A 32 2.76 -4.84 -10.21
CA ILE A 32 1.31 -4.71 -10.36
C ILE A 32 0.66 -4.75 -8.98
N ASN A 33 -0.03 -3.66 -8.63
CA ASN A 33 -0.82 -3.57 -7.41
C ASN A 33 -2.31 -3.56 -7.76
N THR A 34 -3.03 -4.62 -7.41
CA THR A 34 -4.49 -4.69 -7.58
C THR A 34 -5.18 -4.46 -6.25
N TYR A 35 -6.13 -3.53 -6.20
CA TYR A 35 -6.97 -3.26 -5.03
C TYR A 35 -8.40 -3.69 -5.34
N GLU A 36 -9.01 -4.46 -4.45
CA GLU A 36 -10.38 -4.95 -4.58
C GLU A 36 -11.21 -4.48 -3.38
N GLY A 37 -12.29 -3.75 -3.65
CA GLY A 37 -13.20 -3.20 -2.64
C GLY A 37 -13.01 -1.70 -2.38
N ILE A 38 -13.84 -1.16 -1.49
CA ILE A 38 -13.82 0.25 -1.06
C ILE A 38 -13.66 0.31 0.45
N HIS A 39 -12.77 1.18 0.94
CA HIS A 39 -12.63 1.41 2.36
C HIS A 39 -13.87 2.13 2.92
N ASN A 40 -14.46 1.57 3.96
CA ASN A 40 -15.62 2.13 4.69
C ASN A 40 -15.21 2.82 5.99
N HIS A 41 -13.94 3.21 6.10
CA HIS A 41 -13.35 3.81 7.30
C HIS A 41 -12.32 4.86 6.88
N THR A 42 -12.08 5.82 7.76
CA THR A 42 -11.00 6.78 7.59
C THR A 42 -9.66 6.04 7.55
N SER A 43 -8.75 6.47 6.68
CA SER A 43 -7.39 5.94 6.73
C SER A 43 -6.81 6.27 8.12
N PRO A 44 -6.22 5.31 8.83
CA PRO A 44 -5.52 5.59 10.09
C PRO A 44 -4.31 6.53 9.90
N SER A 45 -3.94 6.85 8.65
CA SER A 45 -2.91 7.83 8.27
C SER A 45 -3.48 9.16 7.78
N VAL A 46 -4.38 9.79 8.56
CA VAL A 46 -4.55 11.25 8.42
C VAL A 46 -3.35 11.90 9.10
N VAL A 47 -2.26 12.06 8.34
CA VAL A 47 -1.22 13.03 8.69
C VAL A 47 -1.71 14.35 8.12
N TYR A 48 -2.11 15.29 8.97
CA TYR A 48 -2.12 16.71 8.58
C TYR A 48 -0.68 17.03 8.19
N TYR A 49 -0.43 17.39 6.92
CA TYR A 49 0.91 17.80 6.48
C TYR A 49 1.29 19.10 7.19
N THR A 50 1.85 19.02 8.40
CA THR A 50 2.53 20.16 8.99
C THR A 50 3.93 20.21 8.38
N ALA A 51 4.09 21.10 7.39
CA ALA A 51 5.30 21.71 6.84
C ALA A 51 6.51 20.81 6.52
N GLN A 52 6.95 20.89 5.26
CA GLN A 52 8.24 20.40 4.79
C GLN A 52 9.36 21.21 5.45
N ASP A 53 10.32 20.55 6.11
CA ASP A 53 11.62 21.13 6.43
C ASP A 53 12.61 20.76 5.31
N ASP A 54 12.94 21.75 4.47
CA ASP A 54 13.74 21.64 3.24
C ASP A 54 15.23 21.26 3.42
N ASP A 55 15.70 20.92 4.63
CA ASP A 55 17.13 20.77 4.92
C ASP A 55 17.67 19.32 4.90
N SER A 56 16.81 18.30 5.02
CA SER A 56 17.31 16.96 5.35
C SER A 56 17.54 16.00 4.18
N GLY A 57 17.16 16.33 2.94
CA GLY A 57 17.48 15.51 1.74
C GLY A 57 17.08 14.03 1.81
N ARG A 58 16.27 13.63 2.81
CA ARG A 58 15.86 12.26 3.04
C ARG A 58 14.51 12.06 2.36
N PHE A 59 14.54 11.39 1.21
CA PHE A 59 13.36 10.77 0.63
C PHE A 59 12.93 9.58 1.49
N PHE A 60 12.23 9.86 2.59
CA PHE A 60 11.37 8.85 3.18
C PHE A 60 10.07 8.85 2.40
N VAL A 61 9.85 7.81 1.61
CA VAL A 61 8.52 7.50 1.07
C VAL A 61 7.64 7.10 2.27
N SER A 62 7.10 8.07 3.00
CA SER A 62 6.06 7.86 3.99
C SER A 62 4.70 7.83 3.29
N GLY A 63 4.52 6.81 2.44
CA GLY A 63 3.33 6.61 1.63
C GLY A 63 2.72 5.24 1.84
N PHE A 64 2.41 4.84 3.07
CA PHE A 64 1.59 3.64 3.29
C PHE A 64 0.11 3.98 3.06
N GLN A 65 -0.26 4.08 1.79
CA GLN A 65 -1.66 4.03 1.37
C GLN A 65 -2.24 2.71 1.85
N ASN A 66 -3.21 2.80 2.76
CA ASN A 66 -4.11 1.72 3.14
C ASN A 66 -3.39 0.56 3.83
N LEU A 67 -3.40 0.54 5.17
CA LEU A 67 -2.83 -0.55 5.98
C LEU A 67 -3.55 -1.88 5.71
N CYS A 68 -3.13 -2.55 4.63
CA CYS A 68 -3.42 -3.95 4.37
C CYS A 68 -2.25 -4.77 4.94
N GLN A 69 -2.53 -5.67 5.87
CA GLN A 69 -1.57 -6.60 6.46
C GLN A 69 -1.37 -7.81 5.55
N ARG A 70 -0.15 -8.36 5.53
CA ARG A 70 0.19 -9.54 4.73
C ARG A 70 -0.56 -10.76 5.28
N SER A 71 -1.25 -11.47 4.39
CA SER A 71 -1.93 -12.75 4.68
C SER A 71 -0.97 -13.93 4.65
#